data_AF-A0A1A9NLB0-F1
#
_entry.id   AF-A0A1A9NLB0-F1
#
_cell.length_a   1.000
_cell.length_b   1.000
_cell.length_c   1.000
_cell.angle_alpha   90.00
_cell.angle_beta   90.00
_cell.angle_gamma   90.00
#
_symmetry.space_group_name_H-M   'P 1'
#
loop_
_entity.id
_entity.type
_entity.pdbx_description
1 polymer ?
#
loop_
_entity_poly.entity_id
_entity_poly.type
_entity_poly.pdbx_seq_one_letter_code
_entity_poly.pdbx_strand_id
1 'polypeptide(L)'
;MLMAAPVYAQAISQAMTKEDYKLQKDNIEKTHDADKAKCKNLMGNKRDVCIAEANAKEDIAQAELEAAYKNTGKERIAAAKVRAKAEFDVDKERCDDQKGDAKSLCVTQAEAKRDRALADVEAKKEMYKAQKDINEAKKDAREEKIDATFEAEMKKCDSFAGDVKDSCEAKVKQRFNK
;
A
#
# COMPACT_ATOMS: atom_id res chain seq x y z
N MET A 1 -13.65 -30.59 36.03
CA MET A 1 -13.99 -29.97 34.73
C MET A 1 -12.83 -29.08 34.33
N LEU A 2 -11.97 -29.57 33.44
CA LEU A 2 -10.88 -28.79 32.83
C LEU A 2 -11.46 -28.09 31.60
N MET A 3 -11.51 -26.77 31.60
CA MET A 3 -11.92 -25.97 30.44
C MET A 3 -10.71 -25.74 29.53
N ALA A 4 -10.77 -26.24 28.29
CA ALA A 4 -9.79 -25.97 27.25
C ALA A 4 -10.01 -24.56 26.66
N ALA A 5 -8.97 -23.74 26.63
CA ALA A 5 -8.98 -22.43 25.99
C ALA A 5 -8.89 -22.56 24.46
N PRO A 6 -9.64 -21.75 23.68
CA PRO A 6 -9.59 -21.80 22.22
C PRO A 6 -8.30 -21.16 21.70
N VAL A 7 -7.55 -21.90 20.89
CA VAL A 7 -6.41 -21.40 20.12
C VAL A 7 -6.96 -20.53 18.99
N TYR A 8 -6.73 -19.21 19.07
CA TYR A 8 -6.97 -18.31 17.94
C TYR A 8 -5.97 -18.63 16.83
N ALA A 9 -6.43 -19.33 15.78
CA ALA A 9 -5.69 -19.43 14.53
C ALA A 9 -5.56 -18.03 13.93
N GLN A 10 -4.38 -17.42 14.05
CA GLN A 10 -4.03 -16.24 13.28
C GLN A 10 -3.98 -16.66 11.81
N ALA A 11 -4.93 -16.17 11.00
CA ALA A 11 -4.89 -16.35 9.56
C ALA A 11 -3.60 -15.72 9.03
N ILE A 12 -2.64 -16.55 8.64
CA ILE A 12 -1.42 -16.12 7.98
C ILE A 12 -1.87 -15.66 6.58
N SER A 13 -1.87 -14.34 6.35
CA SER A 13 -2.13 -13.75 5.03
C SER A 13 -1.15 -14.34 4.03
N GLN A 14 -1.58 -15.31 3.24
CA GLN A 14 -0.77 -15.88 2.17
C GLN A 14 -0.57 -14.82 1.08
N ALA A 15 0.68 -14.64 0.63
CA ALA A 15 0.97 -13.80 -0.51
C ALA A 15 0.30 -14.39 -1.76
N MET A 16 -0.37 -13.56 -2.56
CA MET A 16 -1.07 -13.98 -3.78
C MET A 16 -0.10 -14.62 -4.77
N THR A 17 -0.46 -15.79 -5.32
CA THR A 17 0.37 -16.47 -6.32
C THR A 17 0.25 -15.79 -7.68
N LYS A 18 1.18 -16.09 -8.61
CA LYS A 18 1.12 -15.57 -9.98
C LYS A 18 -0.10 -16.13 -10.73
N GLU A 19 -0.47 -17.37 -10.42
CA GLU A 19 -1.66 -18.05 -10.95
C GLU A 19 -2.93 -17.38 -10.44
N ASP A 20 -3.02 -17.09 -9.14
CA ASP A 20 -4.15 -16.35 -8.55
C ASP A 20 -4.27 -14.94 -9.14
N TYR A 21 -3.15 -14.25 -9.33
CA TYR A 21 -3.12 -12.93 -9.95
C TYR A 21 -3.69 -12.96 -11.37
N LYS A 22 -3.24 -13.91 -12.20
CA LYS A 22 -3.78 -14.08 -13.57
C LYS A 22 -5.27 -14.40 -13.55
N LEU A 23 -5.69 -15.34 -12.70
CA LEU A 23 -7.10 -15.71 -12.58
C LEU A 23 -7.96 -14.52 -12.17
N GLN A 24 -7.53 -13.73 -11.19
CA GLN A 24 -8.26 -12.54 -10.76
C GLN A 24 -8.29 -11.48 -11.86
N LYS A 25 -7.20 -11.29 -12.59
CA LYS A 25 -7.17 -10.38 -13.75
C LYS A 25 -8.19 -10.81 -14.82
N ASP A 26 -8.19 -12.08 -15.21
CA ASP A 26 -9.17 -12.61 -16.17
C ASP A 26 -10.62 -12.44 -15.69
N ASN A 27 -10.85 -12.59 -14.37
CA ASN A 27 -12.18 -12.38 -13.79
C ASN A 27 -12.61 -10.91 -13.79
N ILE A 28 -11.67 -9.97 -13.61
CA ILE A 28 -11.92 -8.53 -13.73
C ILE A 28 -12.33 -8.19 -15.17
N GLU A 29 -11.59 -8.68 -16.17
CA GLU A 29 -11.90 -8.46 -17.60
C GLU A 29 -13.28 -9.05 -17.95
N LYS A 30 -13.60 -10.28 -17.52
CA LYS A 30 -14.93 -10.87 -17.72
C LYS A 30 -16.06 -10.07 -17.05
N THR A 31 -15.80 -9.55 -15.85
CA THR A 31 -16.77 -8.71 -15.12
C THR A 31 -17.00 -7.40 -15.86
N HIS A 32 -15.95 -6.78 -16.39
CA HIS A 32 -16.03 -5.58 -17.21
C HIS A 32 -16.84 -5.81 -18.48
N ASP A 33 -16.56 -6.89 -19.22
CA ASP A 33 -17.31 -7.26 -20.42
C ASP A 33 -18.80 -7.46 -20.11
N ALA A 34 -19.10 -8.14 -19.00
CA ALA A 34 -20.47 -8.34 -18.53
C ALA A 34 -21.16 -7.02 -18.14
N ASP A 35 -20.47 -6.12 -17.44
CA ASP A 35 -21.00 -4.81 -17.05
C ASP A 35 -21.24 -3.93 -18.27
N LYS A 36 -20.30 -3.88 -19.23
CA LYS A 36 -20.50 -3.19 -20.51
C LYS A 36 -21.67 -3.76 -21.31
N ALA A 37 -21.86 -5.08 -21.29
CA ALA A 37 -22.98 -5.72 -21.98
C ALA A 37 -24.34 -5.24 -21.44
N LYS A 38 -24.45 -5.01 -20.12
CA LYS A 38 -25.67 -4.46 -19.49
C LYS A 38 -25.97 -3.04 -19.97
N CYS A 39 -24.94 -2.27 -20.32
CA CYS A 39 -25.10 -0.90 -20.82
C CYS A 39 -25.67 -0.83 -22.25
N LYS A 40 -25.67 -1.93 -23.03
CA LYS A 40 -26.05 -1.93 -24.46
C LYS A 40 -27.47 -1.45 -24.74
N ASN A 41 -28.40 -1.70 -23.82
CA ASN A 41 -29.80 -1.32 -23.96
C ASN A 41 -30.11 0.10 -23.46
N LEU A 42 -29.11 0.81 -22.94
CA LEU A 42 -29.24 2.20 -22.49
C LEU A 42 -29.00 3.16 -23.66
N MET A 43 -29.47 4.40 -23.52
CA MET A 43 -29.32 5.44 -24.55
C MET A 43 -28.94 6.78 -23.91
N GLY A 44 -28.28 7.64 -24.69
CA GLY A 44 -27.79 8.95 -24.26
C GLY A 44 -26.85 8.84 -23.06
N ASN A 45 -26.84 9.87 -22.21
CA ASN A 45 -25.94 9.94 -21.07
C ASN A 45 -26.06 8.74 -20.10
N LYS A 46 -27.25 8.14 -19.98
CA LYS A 46 -27.42 6.92 -19.16
C LYS A 46 -26.51 5.79 -19.62
N ARG A 47 -26.27 5.67 -20.94
CA ARG A 47 -25.34 4.70 -21.51
C ARG A 47 -23.90 5.10 -21.23
N ASP A 48 -23.57 6.37 -21.39
CA ASP A 48 -22.21 6.89 -21.22
C ASP A 48 -21.74 6.74 -19.76
N VAL A 49 -22.59 7.13 -18.80
CA VAL A 49 -22.36 6.89 -17.36
C VAL A 49 -22.20 5.40 -17.06
N CYS A 50 -23.03 4.54 -17.63
CA CYS A 50 -22.91 3.09 -17.41
C CYS A 50 -21.58 2.53 -17.92
N ILE A 51 -21.13 2.98 -19.10
CA ILE A 51 -19.84 2.56 -19.67
C ILE A 51 -18.68 3.10 -18.83
N ALA A 52 -18.76 4.36 -18.37
CA ALA A 52 -17.76 4.95 -17.51
C ALA A 52 -17.67 4.23 -16.16
N GLU A 53 -18.80 3.86 -15.55
CA GLU A 53 -18.82 3.06 -14.32
C GLU A 53 -18.19 1.68 -14.51
N ALA A 54 -18.44 1.03 -15.65
CA ALA A 54 -17.81 -0.25 -15.97
C ALA A 54 -16.29 -0.10 -16.11
N ASN A 55 -15.82 0.87 -16.88
CA ASN A 55 -14.38 1.14 -17.05
C ASN A 55 -13.72 1.52 -15.71
N ALA A 56 -14.37 2.37 -14.91
CA ALA A 56 -13.85 2.79 -13.61
C ALA A 56 -13.69 1.60 -12.66
N LYS A 57 -14.67 0.68 -12.62
CA LYS A 57 -14.55 -0.56 -11.83
C LYS A 57 -13.40 -1.43 -12.29
N GLU A 58 -13.20 -1.57 -13.60
CA GLU A 58 -12.10 -2.34 -14.17
C GLU A 58 -10.75 -1.74 -13.76
N ASP A 59 -10.55 -0.45 -14.03
CA ASP A 59 -9.29 0.26 -13.75
C ASP A 59 -8.94 0.20 -12.25
N ILE A 60 -9.93 0.44 -11.39
CA ILE A 60 -9.77 0.34 -9.94
C ILE A 60 -9.39 -1.08 -9.53
N ALA A 61 -10.13 -2.08 -10.00
CA ALA A 61 -9.89 -3.47 -9.63
C ALA A 61 -8.52 -3.96 -10.12
N GLN A 62 -8.10 -3.58 -11.32
CA GLN A 62 -6.77 -3.91 -11.85
C GLN A 62 -5.66 -3.26 -11.00
N ALA A 63 -5.82 -1.98 -10.64
CA ALA A 63 -4.82 -1.29 -9.84
C ALA A 63 -4.75 -1.83 -8.41
N GLU A 64 -5.89 -2.19 -7.81
CA GLU A 64 -5.94 -2.83 -6.49
C GLU A 64 -5.37 -4.24 -6.50
N LEU A 65 -5.63 -5.03 -7.55
CA LEU A 65 -5.04 -6.34 -7.75
C LEU A 65 -3.51 -6.23 -7.86
N GLU A 66 -2.99 -5.27 -8.61
CA GLU A 66 -1.56 -5.01 -8.71
C GLU A 66 -0.95 -4.61 -7.36
N ALA A 67 -1.66 -3.77 -6.59
CA ALA A 67 -1.24 -3.39 -5.25
C ALA A 67 -1.24 -4.56 -4.26
N ALA A 68 -2.22 -5.46 -4.37
CA ALA A 68 -2.30 -6.67 -3.57
C ALA A 68 -1.18 -7.66 -3.94
N TYR A 69 -0.92 -7.86 -5.23
CA TYR A 69 0.10 -8.79 -5.73
C TYR A 69 1.53 -8.34 -5.39
N LYS A 70 1.86 -7.07 -5.62
CA LYS A 70 3.19 -6.52 -5.30
C LYS A 70 3.35 -6.19 -3.82
N ASN A 71 2.26 -6.00 -3.08
CA ASN A 71 2.24 -5.74 -1.64
C ASN A 71 3.16 -4.57 -1.21
N THR A 72 3.22 -3.53 -2.02
CA THR A 72 4.16 -2.43 -1.86
C THR A 72 3.40 -1.11 -1.63
N GLY A 73 3.99 -0.21 -0.84
CA GLY A 73 3.40 1.11 -0.57
C GLY A 73 3.22 1.93 -1.85
N LYS A 74 4.13 1.82 -2.82
CA LYS A 74 4.06 2.53 -4.09
C LYS A 74 2.82 2.14 -4.89
N GLU A 75 2.52 0.85 -4.99
CA GLU A 75 1.40 0.32 -5.75
C GLU A 75 0.06 0.63 -5.06
N ARG A 76 0.01 0.64 -3.72
CA ARG A 76 -1.16 1.13 -2.99
C ARG A 76 -1.46 2.60 -3.28
N ILE A 77 -0.41 3.44 -3.36
CA ILE A 77 -0.55 4.84 -3.74
C ILE A 77 -1.02 4.96 -5.20
N ALA A 78 -0.46 4.16 -6.11
CA ALA A 78 -0.90 4.15 -7.51
C ALA A 78 -2.38 3.75 -7.64
N ALA A 79 -2.82 2.71 -6.95
CA ALA A 79 -4.22 2.28 -6.92
C ALA A 79 -5.17 3.37 -6.40
N ALA A 80 -4.77 4.08 -5.33
CA ALA A 80 -5.57 5.18 -4.81
C ALA A 80 -5.67 6.35 -5.80
N LYS A 81 -4.62 6.65 -6.59
CA LYS A 81 -4.68 7.65 -7.66
C LYS A 81 -5.60 7.23 -8.80
N VAL A 82 -5.54 5.96 -9.19
CA VAL A 82 -6.43 5.41 -10.23
C VAL A 82 -7.89 5.55 -9.78
N ARG A 83 -8.21 5.16 -8.54
CA ARG A 83 -9.55 5.35 -7.96
C ARG A 83 -10.03 6.80 -8.03
N ALA A 84 -9.22 7.75 -7.57
CA ALA A 84 -9.62 9.16 -7.57
C ALA A 84 -9.94 9.69 -8.99
N LYS A 85 -9.17 9.25 -10.00
CA LYS A 85 -9.39 9.63 -11.40
C LYS A 85 -10.59 8.93 -12.02
N ALA A 86 -10.72 7.62 -11.81
CA ALA A 86 -11.82 6.83 -12.32
C ALA A 86 -13.18 7.30 -11.77
N GLU A 87 -13.24 7.63 -10.48
CA GLU A 87 -14.44 8.23 -9.88
C GLU A 87 -14.76 9.62 -10.46
N PHE A 88 -13.74 10.43 -10.73
CA PHE A 88 -13.91 11.72 -11.38
C PHE A 88 -14.47 11.58 -12.79
N ASP A 89 -13.98 10.62 -13.58
CA ASP A 89 -14.46 10.40 -14.94
C ASP A 89 -15.95 9.99 -14.92
N VAL A 90 -16.36 9.13 -13.99
CA VAL A 90 -17.78 8.79 -13.76
C VAL A 90 -18.60 10.02 -13.36
N ASP A 91 -18.11 10.82 -12.40
CA ASP A 91 -18.82 12.01 -11.95
C ASP A 91 -18.95 13.05 -13.08
N LYS A 92 -17.95 13.14 -13.97
CA LYS A 92 -17.98 14.03 -15.14
C LYS A 92 -19.04 13.60 -16.15
N GLU A 93 -19.15 12.32 -16.49
CA GLU A 93 -20.22 11.82 -17.37
C GLU A 93 -21.61 12.08 -16.73
N ARG A 94 -21.74 11.91 -15.41
CA ARG A 94 -22.99 12.24 -14.70
C ARG A 94 -23.35 13.71 -14.80
N CYS A 95 -22.36 14.61 -14.89
CA CYS A 95 -22.60 16.03 -15.11
C CYS A 95 -23.06 16.36 -16.53
N ASP A 96 -22.87 15.47 -17.52
CA ASP A 96 -23.14 15.79 -18.92
C ASP A 96 -24.63 15.95 -19.26
N ASP A 97 -25.53 15.39 -18.46
CA ASP A 97 -26.98 15.63 -18.56
C ASP A 97 -27.40 17.05 -18.14
N GLN A 98 -26.54 17.76 -17.41
CA GLN A 98 -26.83 19.11 -16.94
C GLN A 98 -26.50 20.15 -18.03
N LYS A 99 -26.96 21.39 -17.85
CA LYS A 99 -26.75 22.49 -18.79
C LYS A 99 -26.40 23.79 -18.08
N GLY A 100 -25.71 24.69 -18.79
CA GLY A 100 -25.34 26.03 -18.30
C GLY A 100 -24.60 25.97 -16.96
N ASP A 101 -24.97 26.86 -16.05
CA ASP A 101 -24.32 27.01 -14.75
C ASP A 101 -24.41 25.75 -13.88
N ALA A 102 -25.48 24.96 -14.01
CA ALA A 102 -25.62 23.70 -13.28
C ALA A 102 -24.53 22.69 -13.69
N LYS A 103 -24.28 22.55 -15.00
CA LYS A 103 -23.20 21.68 -15.51
C LYS A 103 -21.83 22.15 -15.02
N SER A 104 -21.58 23.46 -15.12
CA SER A 104 -20.31 24.06 -14.66
C SER A 104 -20.07 23.76 -13.18
N LEU A 105 -21.07 24.02 -12.33
CA LEU A 105 -20.99 23.73 -10.89
C LEU A 105 -20.77 22.24 -10.62
N CYS A 106 -21.47 21.35 -11.32
CA CYS A 106 -21.30 19.90 -11.18
C CYS A 106 -19.86 19.47 -11.48
N VAL A 107 -19.29 19.93 -12.60
CA VAL A 107 -17.90 19.59 -12.99
C VAL A 107 -16.92 20.16 -11.97
N THR A 108 -17.08 21.41 -11.52
CA THR A 108 -16.23 22.00 -10.48
C THR A 108 -16.29 21.21 -9.17
N GLN A 109 -17.46 20.71 -8.78
CA GLN A 109 -17.59 19.85 -7.59
C GLN A 109 -16.89 18.50 -7.77
N ALA A 110 -16.99 17.88 -8.95
CA ALA A 110 -16.28 16.64 -9.28
C ALA A 110 -14.75 16.84 -9.25
N GLU A 111 -14.25 17.94 -9.83
CA GLU A 111 -12.83 18.30 -9.79
C GLU A 111 -12.35 18.53 -8.35
N ALA A 112 -13.12 19.28 -7.55
CA ALA A 112 -12.78 19.51 -6.15
C ALA A 112 -12.78 18.20 -5.33
N LYS A 113 -13.64 17.24 -5.64
CA LYS A 113 -13.63 15.90 -5.02
C LYS A 113 -12.37 15.13 -5.43
N ARG A 114 -12.04 15.09 -6.72
CA ARG A 114 -10.82 14.47 -7.24
C ARG A 114 -9.56 15.05 -6.59
N ASP A 115 -9.46 16.37 -6.55
CA ASP A 115 -8.26 17.06 -6.08
C ASP A 115 -8.05 16.86 -4.58
N ARG A 116 -9.12 16.83 -3.77
CA ARG A 116 -9.05 16.42 -2.36
C ARG A 116 -8.55 14.99 -2.21
N ALA A 117 -9.12 14.05 -2.98
CA ALA A 117 -8.68 12.66 -2.94
C ALA A 117 -7.21 12.50 -3.36
N LEU A 118 -6.75 13.22 -4.39
CA LEU A 118 -5.35 13.22 -4.81
C LEU A 118 -4.43 13.87 -3.76
N ALA A 119 -4.87 14.93 -3.09
CA ALA A 119 -4.12 15.55 -2.00
C ALA A 119 -3.95 14.58 -0.81
N ASP A 120 -5.01 13.86 -0.43
CA ASP A 120 -4.94 12.82 0.61
C ASP A 120 -3.97 11.69 0.23
N VAL A 121 -3.95 11.32 -1.06
CA VAL A 121 -3.02 10.31 -1.57
C VAL A 121 -1.57 10.80 -1.55
N GLU A 122 -1.30 12.05 -1.94
CA GLU A 122 0.04 12.62 -1.81
C GLU A 122 0.48 12.73 -0.33
N ALA A 123 -0.42 13.12 0.58
CA ALA A 123 -0.13 13.14 2.01
C ALA A 123 0.29 11.73 2.51
N LYS A 124 -0.43 10.68 2.12
CA LYS A 124 -0.07 9.28 2.45
C LYS A 124 1.28 8.87 1.87
N LYS A 125 1.61 9.33 0.66
CA LYS A 125 2.91 9.06 0.02
C LYS A 125 4.05 9.73 0.79
N GLU A 126 3.89 10.98 1.22
CA GLU A 126 4.89 11.66 2.04
C GLU A 126 5.03 11.00 3.42
N MET A 127 3.92 10.56 4.04
CA MET A 127 3.98 9.77 5.27
C MET A 127 4.75 8.46 5.10
N TYR A 128 4.55 7.75 3.98
CA TYR A 128 5.29 6.51 3.68
C TYR A 128 6.79 6.78 3.53
N LYS A 129 7.16 7.87 2.85
CA LYS A 129 8.56 8.29 2.72
C LYS A 129 9.17 8.62 4.07
N ALA A 130 8.50 9.46 4.87
CA ALA A 130 8.94 9.81 6.21
C ALA A 130 9.11 8.56 7.10
N GLN A 131 8.18 7.60 7.02
CA GLN A 131 8.28 6.35 7.77
C GLN A 131 9.50 5.51 7.36
N LYS A 132 9.85 5.50 6.06
CA LYS A 132 11.06 4.85 5.57
C LYS A 132 12.31 5.51 6.15
N ASP A 133 12.40 6.83 6.07
CA ASP A 133 13.54 7.61 6.57
C ASP A 133 13.71 7.43 8.10
N ILE A 134 12.59 7.41 8.85
CA ILE A 134 12.58 7.11 10.29
C ILE A 134 13.12 5.70 10.58
N ASN A 135 12.74 4.70 9.79
CA ASN A 135 13.19 3.33 10.00
C ASN A 135 14.69 3.17 9.70
N GLU A 136 15.20 3.88 8.70
CA GLU A 136 16.63 3.94 8.38
C GLU A 136 17.41 4.61 9.52
N ALA A 137 16.99 5.80 9.97
CA ALA A 137 17.62 6.47 11.11
C ALA A 137 17.59 5.62 12.40
N LYS A 138 16.51 4.86 12.64
CA LYS A 138 16.43 3.91 13.78
C LYS A 138 17.41 2.76 13.65
N LYS A 139 17.66 2.28 12.43
CA LYS A 139 18.63 1.22 12.16
C LYS A 139 20.04 1.75 12.43
N ASP A 140 20.39 2.90 11.89
CA ASP A 140 21.71 3.52 12.07
C ASP A 140 21.99 3.81 13.55
N ALA A 141 21.02 4.40 14.26
CA ALA A 141 21.13 4.64 15.70
C ALA A 141 21.24 3.35 16.53
N ARG A 142 20.68 2.23 16.05
CA ARG A 142 20.83 0.93 16.70
C ARG A 142 22.24 0.38 16.47
N GLU A 143 22.78 0.51 15.26
CA GLU A 143 24.15 0.10 14.93
C GLU A 143 25.17 0.88 15.75
N GLU A 144 25.03 2.21 15.85
CA GLU A 144 25.90 3.06 16.67
C GLU A 144 25.87 2.65 18.16
N LYS A 145 24.69 2.35 18.71
CA LYS A 145 24.56 1.87 20.09
C LYS A 145 25.24 0.52 20.29
N ILE A 146 25.13 -0.38 19.32
CA ILE A 146 25.80 -1.69 19.36
C ILE A 146 27.32 -1.49 19.34
N ASP A 147 27.82 -0.60 18.50
CA ASP A 147 29.25 -0.28 18.38
C ASP A 147 29.80 0.35 19.66
N ALA A 148 29.11 1.33 20.23
CA ALA A 148 29.49 1.95 21.50
C ALA A 148 29.47 0.94 22.67
N THR A 149 28.50 0.01 22.68
CA THR A 149 28.42 -1.05 23.70
C THR A 149 29.57 -2.05 23.54
N PHE A 150 29.90 -2.41 22.30
CA PHE A 150 31.05 -3.27 21.99
C PHE A 150 32.36 -2.65 22.47
N GLU A 151 32.61 -1.37 22.15
CA GLU A 151 33.80 -0.65 22.61
C GLU A 151 33.90 -0.62 24.13
N ALA A 152 32.79 -0.33 24.81
CA ALA A 152 32.73 -0.33 26.27
C ALA A 152 33.01 -1.71 26.89
N GLU A 153 32.53 -2.80 26.28
CA GLU A 153 32.81 -4.17 26.74
C GLU A 153 34.27 -4.58 26.47
N MET A 154 34.82 -4.23 25.32
CA MET A 154 36.25 -4.42 25.03
C MET A 154 37.13 -3.69 26.04
N LYS A 155 36.82 -2.43 26.35
CA LYS A 155 37.56 -1.64 27.35
C LYS A 155 37.47 -2.22 28.77
N LYS A 156 36.38 -2.93 29.12
CA LYS A 156 36.30 -3.65 30.41
C LYS A 156 37.29 -4.81 30.45
N CYS A 157 37.55 -5.47 29.32
CA CYS A 157 38.53 -6.55 29.26
C CYS A 157 39.96 -6.09 29.54
N ASP A 158 40.27 -4.79 29.35
CA ASP A 158 41.59 -4.21 29.66
C ASP A 158 41.94 -4.26 31.16
N SER A 159 40.96 -4.49 32.04
CA SER A 159 41.22 -4.72 33.46
C SER A 159 41.83 -6.09 33.78
N PHE A 160 41.89 -7.00 32.79
CA PHE A 160 42.52 -8.33 32.90
C PHE A 160 43.88 -8.37 32.19
N ALA A 161 44.65 -9.43 32.43
CA ALA A 161 45.94 -9.67 31.79
C ALA A 161 46.12 -11.15 31.40
N GLY A 162 47.00 -11.40 30.43
CA GLY A 162 47.28 -12.74 29.89
C GLY A 162 46.05 -13.43 29.30
N ASP A 163 45.99 -14.75 29.40
CA ASP A 163 44.93 -15.59 28.81
C ASP A 163 43.50 -15.19 29.23
N VAL A 164 43.34 -14.56 30.40
CA VAL A 164 42.03 -14.08 30.89
C VAL A 164 41.55 -12.90 30.06
N LYS A 165 42.44 -11.97 29.68
CA LYS A 165 42.13 -10.85 28.80
C LYS A 165 41.75 -11.37 27.41
N ASP A 166 42.55 -12.27 26.86
CA ASP A 166 42.33 -12.82 25.52
C ASP A 166 40.99 -13.56 25.43
N SER A 167 40.66 -14.36 26.46
CA SER A 167 39.35 -15.02 26.53
C SER A 167 38.19 -14.03 26.68
N CYS A 168 38.37 -12.94 27.43
CA CYS A 168 37.36 -11.89 27.58
C CYS A 168 37.06 -11.24 26.23
N GLU A 169 38.08 -10.77 25.52
CA GLU A 169 37.93 -10.10 24.22
C GLU A 169 37.30 -11.02 23.17
N ALA A 170 37.74 -12.30 23.12
CA ALA A 170 37.17 -13.28 22.20
C ALA A 170 35.66 -13.48 22.42
N LYS A 171 35.21 -13.52 23.67
CA LYS A 171 33.77 -13.66 24.01
C LYS A 171 32.98 -12.41 23.64
N VAL A 172 33.55 -11.21 23.81
CA VAL A 172 32.90 -9.96 23.40
C VAL A 172 32.75 -9.93 21.88
N LYS A 173 33.82 -10.18 21.12
CA LYS A 173 33.77 -10.30 19.65
C LYS A 173 32.72 -11.30 19.17
N GLN A 174 32.70 -12.49 19.77
CA GLN A 174 31.70 -13.51 19.48
C GLN A 174 30.26 -13.03 19.74
N ARG A 175 30.00 -12.35 20.86
CA ARG A 175 28.66 -11.85 21.23
C ARG A 175 28.15 -10.80 20.25
N PHE A 176 29.02 -9.91 19.79
CA PHE A 176 28.68 -8.81 18.89
C PHE A 176 28.82 -9.17 17.41
N ASN A 177 29.29 -10.38 17.10
CA ASN A 177 29.59 -10.84 15.74
C ASN A 177 30.53 -9.87 15.00
N LYS A 178 31.59 -9.44 15.69
CA LYS A 178 32.66 -8.54 15.23
C LYS A 178 34.04 -9.18 15.40
#